data_AF-A0A533SIR2-F1
#
_entry.id   AF-A0A533SIR2-F1
#
_cell.length_a   1.000
_cell.length_b   1.000
_cell.length_c   1.000
_cell.angle_alpha   90.00
_cell.angle_beta   90.00
_cell.angle_gamma   90.00
#
_symmetry.space_group_name_H-M   'P 1'
#
loop_
_entity.id
_entity.type
_entity.pdbx_description
1 polymer ?
#
loop_
_entity_poly.entity_id
_entity_poly.type
_entity_poly.pdbx_seq_one_letter_code
_entity_poly.pdbx_strand_id
1 'polypeptide(L)'
;MAKAEKIYINGINAATGDYFTKPMTVKQVVRQALRERDRRIPIFLRAVWGAEHLGPEPDWSNPAEAGWAVVFHQQEDEHVKQALQPLIDHRKEHIDSARVKVMDYQEGESKSDWLARFGISGGSRDPLRVPYYLLLVGSP
;
A
#
# COMPACT_ATOMS: atom_id res chain seq x y z
N MET A 1 42.72 24.07 -3.65
CA MET A 1 41.85 23.39 -2.66
C MET A 1 40.72 22.73 -3.41
N ALA A 2 40.72 21.40 -3.57
CA ALA A 2 39.66 20.69 -4.29
C ALA A 2 38.33 20.82 -3.52
N LYS A 3 37.29 21.30 -4.17
CA LYS A 3 35.94 21.45 -3.60
C LYS A 3 35.44 20.05 -3.26
N ALA A 4 35.22 19.76 -1.97
CA ALA A 4 34.72 18.45 -1.56
C ALA A 4 33.38 18.18 -2.26
N GLU A 5 33.31 17.10 -3.03
CA GLU A 5 32.12 16.70 -3.77
C GLU A 5 30.98 16.42 -2.77
N LYS A 6 29.89 17.18 -2.93
CA LYS A 6 28.71 17.09 -2.07
C LYS A 6 27.65 16.25 -2.77
N ILE A 7 27.14 15.26 -2.06
CA ILE A 7 25.98 14.46 -2.41
C ILE A 7 24.73 15.22 -1.99
N TYR A 8 23.79 15.31 -2.93
CA TYR A 8 22.44 15.83 -2.71
C TYR A 8 21.49 14.64 -2.70
N ILE A 9 20.77 14.46 -1.60
CA ILE A 9 19.82 13.36 -1.44
C ILE A 9 18.43 13.88 -1.85
N ASN A 10 17.75 13.14 -2.73
CA ASN A 10 16.45 13.49 -3.26
C ASN A 10 15.30 13.23 -2.27
N GLY A 11 15.35 13.87 -1.10
CA GLY A 11 14.26 13.87 -0.11
C GLY A 11 13.73 15.27 0.11
N ILE A 12 12.40 15.43 0.19
CA ILE A 12 11.73 16.69 0.50
C ILE A 12 11.03 16.57 1.86
N ASN A 13 11.17 17.59 2.70
CA ASN A 13 10.40 17.72 3.93
C ASN A 13 8.96 18.11 3.59
N ALA A 14 8.01 17.20 3.81
CA ALA A 14 6.62 17.42 3.46
C ALA A 14 5.94 18.58 4.22
N ALA A 15 6.47 18.98 5.38
CA ALA A 15 5.93 20.10 6.15
C ALA A 15 6.48 21.47 5.72
N THR A 16 7.68 21.52 5.14
CA THR A 16 8.35 22.79 4.81
C THR A 16 8.63 22.99 3.32
N GLY A 17 8.59 21.93 2.50
CA GLY A 17 8.93 21.96 1.08
C GLY A 17 10.43 21.99 0.77
N ASP A 18 11.29 22.08 1.78
CA ASP A 18 12.74 22.09 1.61
C ASP A 18 13.34 20.70 1.42
N TYR A 19 14.60 20.63 1.02
CA TYR A 19 15.35 19.37 1.08
C TYR A 19 15.39 18.82 2.52
N PHE A 20 15.02 17.55 2.64
CA PHE A 20 14.94 16.82 3.90
C PHE A 20 16.30 16.72 4.61
N THR A 21 17.39 16.73 3.83
CA THR A 21 18.76 16.77 4.37
C THR A 21 19.58 17.84 3.68
N LYS A 22 20.50 18.43 4.42
CA LYS A 22 21.49 19.35 3.84
C LYS A 22 22.49 18.55 2.99
N PRO A 23 23.09 19.15 1.94
CA PRO A 23 24.09 18.48 1.13
C PRO A 23 25.28 18.00 1.96
N MET A 24 25.65 16.73 1.80
CA MET A 24 26.66 16.04 2.62
C MET A 24 27.84 15.60 1.78
N THR A 25 29.02 15.53 2.37
CA THR A 25 30.15 14.83 1.73
C THR A 25 29.96 13.33 1.78
N VAL A 26 30.63 12.59 0.88
CA VAL A 26 30.65 11.12 0.88
C VAL A 26 30.95 10.55 2.28
N LYS A 27 31.94 11.12 2.99
CA LYS A 27 32.30 10.69 4.35
C LYS A 27 31.17 10.87 5.37
N GLN A 28 30.37 11.93 5.24
CA GLN A 28 29.23 12.19 6.12
C GLN A 28 28.09 11.19 5.83
N VAL A 29 27.81 10.91 4.56
CA VAL A 29 26.82 9.91 4.15
C VAL A 29 27.18 8.52 4.71
N VAL A 30 28.43 8.07 4.52
CA VAL A 30 28.90 6.78 5.05
C VAL A 30 28.79 6.73 6.57
N ARG A 31 29.18 7.79 7.28
CA ARG A 31 29.06 7.85 8.74
C ARG A 31 27.61 7.77 9.22
N GLN A 32 26.69 8.41 8.51
CA GLN A 32 25.27 8.38 8.86
C GLN A 32 24.66 6.99 8.60
N ALA A 33 24.93 6.39 7.44
CA ALA A 33 24.46 5.05 7.10
C ALA A 33 24.95 3.98 8.10
N LEU A 34 26.21 4.11 8.56
CA LEU A 34 26.76 3.21 9.59
C LEU A 34 26.12 3.41 10.97
N ARG A 35 25.66 4.62 11.30
CA ARG A 35 24.89 4.89 12.54
C ARG A 35 23.46 4.37 12.48
N GLU A 36 22.84 4.39 11.30
CA GLU A 36 21.47 3.91 11.11
C GLU A 36 21.35 2.39 11.24
N ARG A 37 22.43 1.62 10.99
CA ARG A 37 22.47 0.16 11.24
C ARG A 37 22.16 -0.23 12.69
N ASP A 38 22.40 0.68 13.65
CA ASP A 38 22.22 0.44 15.09
C ASP A 38 20.81 0.78 15.60
N ARG A 39 20.06 1.60 14.84
CA ARG A 39 18.64 1.81 15.10
C ARG A 39 17.89 0.66 14.44
N ARG A 40 17.37 -0.25 15.26
CA ARG A 40 16.43 -1.30 14.85
C ARG A 40 15.38 -0.68 13.93
N ILE A 41 15.55 -0.86 12.62
CA ILE A 41 14.51 -0.58 11.64
C ILE A 41 13.29 -1.36 12.14
N PRO A 42 12.16 -0.70 12.43
CA PRO A 42 10.97 -1.41 12.86
C PRO A 42 10.72 -2.58 11.93
N ILE A 43 10.43 -3.76 12.47
CA ILE A 43 10.28 -5.01 11.69
C ILE A 43 9.35 -4.83 10.48
N PHE A 44 8.35 -3.94 10.58
CA PHE A 44 7.46 -3.60 9.47
C PHE A 44 8.18 -2.95 8.27
N LEU A 45 9.19 -2.10 8.48
CA LEU A 45 9.97 -1.49 7.40
C LEU A 45 10.86 -2.51 6.67
N ARG A 46 11.32 -3.56 7.36
CA ARG A 46 12.03 -4.67 6.71
C ARG A 46 11.13 -5.49 5.79
N ALA A 47 9.87 -5.70 6.18
CA ALA A 47 8.89 -6.37 5.34
C ALA A 47 8.55 -5.54 4.09
N VAL A 48 8.55 -4.20 4.21
CA VAL A 48 8.32 -3.27 3.09
C VAL A 48 9.53 -3.18 2.16
N TRP A 49 10.77 -3.10 2.69
CA TRP A 49 11.99 -3.04 1.88
C TRP A 49 12.44 -4.39 1.30
N GLY A 50 12.05 -5.52 1.88
CA GLY A 50 12.34 -6.85 1.33
C GLY A 50 11.37 -7.30 0.24
N ALA A 51 10.29 -6.54 0.01
CA ALA A 51 9.26 -6.83 -0.99
C ALA A 51 9.43 -6.00 -2.28
N GLU A 52 10.68 -5.64 -2.63
CA GLU A 52 10.99 -5.09 -3.94
C GLU A 52 10.82 -6.17 -5.02
N HIS A 53 9.60 -6.24 -5.55
CA HIS A 53 9.28 -6.24 -6.98
C HIS A 53 10.28 -7.00 -7.87
N LEU A 54 10.07 -8.32 -8.02
CA LEU A 54 10.68 -9.11 -9.09
C LEU A 54 9.68 -9.51 -10.19
N GLY A 55 8.44 -9.01 -10.12
CA GLY A 55 7.42 -9.19 -11.16
C GLY A 55 7.09 -7.85 -11.84
N PRO A 56 6.54 -7.87 -13.06
CA PRO A 56 6.03 -6.65 -13.70
C PRO A 56 4.99 -6.00 -12.78
N GLU A 57 5.08 -4.67 -12.63
CA GLU A 57 4.10 -3.91 -11.88
C GLU A 57 2.74 -4.01 -12.61
N PRO A 58 1.63 -4.30 -11.90
CA PRO A 58 0.31 -4.33 -12.51
C PRO A 58 -0.02 -3.00 -13.18
N ASP A 59 -0.70 -3.03 -14.33
CA ASP A 59 -1.36 -1.83 -14.82
C ASP A 59 -2.52 -1.45 -13.87
N TRP A 60 -2.27 -0.48 -12.99
CA TRP A 60 -3.23 0.02 -12.02
C TRP A 60 -4.47 0.65 -12.64
N SER A 61 -4.45 0.97 -13.94
CA SER A 61 -5.61 1.47 -14.68
C SER A 61 -6.47 0.33 -15.26
N ASN A 62 -5.96 -0.90 -15.27
CA ASN A 62 -6.64 -2.10 -15.74
C ASN A 62 -7.22 -2.90 -14.56
N PRO A 63 -8.55 -2.96 -14.38
CA PRO A 63 -9.17 -3.71 -13.28
C PRO A 63 -8.87 -5.22 -13.28
N ALA A 64 -8.53 -5.81 -14.44
CA ALA A 64 -8.16 -7.21 -14.52
C ALA A 64 -6.83 -7.52 -13.82
N GLU A 65 -5.92 -6.54 -13.79
CA GLU A 65 -4.61 -6.65 -13.12
C GLU A 65 -4.65 -6.07 -11.71
N ALA A 66 -5.25 -4.89 -11.56
CA ALA A 66 -5.36 -4.18 -10.29
C ALA A 66 -6.37 -4.82 -9.31
N GLY A 67 -7.25 -5.69 -9.82
CA GLY A 67 -8.29 -6.39 -9.07
C GLY A 67 -9.47 -5.51 -8.67
N TRP A 68 -10.54 -6.14 -8.20
CA TRP A 68 -11.73 -5.46 -7.72
C TRP A 68 -12.30 -6.13 -6.46
N ALA A 69 -12.79 -5.34 -5.53
CA ALA A 69 -13.50 -5.85 -4.36
C ALA A 69 -14.77 -5.08 -4.07
N VAL A 70 -15.73 -5.78 -3.48
CA VAL A 70 -16.83 -5.16 -2.73
C VAL A 70 -16.50 -5.23 -1.24
N VAL A 71 -16.68 -4.11 -0.54
CA VAL A 71 -16.46 -3.99 0.90
C VAL A 71 -17.81 -3.66 1.54
N PHE A 72 -18.34 -4.61 2.29
CA PHE A 72 -19.61 -4.44 3.00
C PHE A 72 -19.38 -3.91 4.41
N HIS A 73 -20.26 -3.02 4.87
CA HIS A 73 -20.32 -2.71 6.29
C HIS A 73 -20.64 -3.99 7.09
N GLN A 74 -20.07 -4.13 8.29
CA GLN A 74 -20.26 -5.30 9.17
C GLN A 74 -21.74 -5.66 9.44
N GLN A 75 -22.61 -4.65 9.43
CA GLN A 75 -24.05 -4.77 9.68
C GLN A 75 -24.88 -4.58 8.41
N GLU A 76 -24.27 -4.67 7.23
CA GLU A 76 -25.01 -4.55 5.97
C GLU A 76 -26.06 -5.66 5.82
N ASP A 77 -27.21 -5.30 5.26
CA ASP A 77 -28.35 -6.21 5.09
C ASP A 77 -27.99 -7.37 4.14
N GLU A 78 -28.36 -8.59 4.52
CA GLU A 78 -28.17 -9.79 3.68
C GLU A 78 -28.91 -9.67 2.35
N HIS A 79 -30.05 -8.97 2.29
CA HIS A 79 -30.75 -8.69 1.04
C HIS A 79 -29.91 -7.84 0.08
N VAL A 80 -29.13 -6.89 0.61
CA VAL A 80 -28.22 -6.06 -0.20
C VAL A 80 -27.05 -6.89 -0.71
N LYS A 81 -26.48 -7.76 0.14
CA LYS A 81 -25.42 -8.71 -0.28
C LYS A 81 -25.90 -9.63 -1.39
N GLN A 82 -27.10 -10.20 -1.25
CA GLN A 82 -27.73 -11.05 -2.28
C GLN A 82 -28.03 -10.29 -3.57
N ALA A 83 -28.53 -9.06 -3.47
CA ALA A 83 -28.81 -8.22 -4.64
C ALA A 83 -27.55 -7.87 -5.43
N LEU A 84 -26.38 -7.82 -4.77
CA LEU A 84 -25.09 -7.58 -5.41
C LEU A 84 -24.39 -8.85 -5.92
N GLN A 85 -24.90 -10.03 -5.59
CA GLN A 85 -24.32 -11.30 -6.04
C GLN A 85 -24.17 -11.38 -7.58
N PRO A 86 -25.18 -10.97 -8.40
CA PRO A 86 -25.03 -10.98 -9.86
C PRO A 86 -23.89 -10.10 -10.37
N LEU A 87 -23.60 -8.97 -9.70
CA LEU A 87 -22.48 -8.10 -10.07
C LEU A 87 -21.14 -8.77 -9.73
N ILE A 88 -21.04 -9.41 -8.56
CA ILE A 88 -19.84 -10.14 -8.14
C ILE A 88 -19.55 -11.29 -9.11
N ASP A 89 -20.58 -12.03 -9.50
CA ASP A 89 -20.47 -13.16 -10.42
C ASP A 89 -20.06 -12.69 -11.82
N HIS A 90 -20.70 -11.65 -12.34
CA HIS A 90 -20.30 -11.01 -13.60
C HIS A 90 -18.82 -10.59 -13.57
N ARG A 91 -18.33 -10.03 -12.45
CA ARG A 91 -16.91 -9.65 -12.34
C ARG A 91 -15.99 -10.87 -12.36
N LYS A 92 -16.34 -11.97 -11.67
CA LYS A 92 -15.55 -13.21 -11.70
C LYS A 92 -15.47 -13.87 -13.07
N GLU A 93 -16.44 -13.61 -13.95
CA GLU A 93 -16.40 -14.09 -15.35
C GLU A 93 -15.41 -13.30 -16.22
N HIS A 94 -15.19 -12.02 -15.92
CA HIS A 94 -14.42 -11.11 -16.77
C HIS A 94 -12.98 -10.88 -16.28
N ILE A 95 -12.72 -11.09 -15.00
CA ILE A 95 -11.39 -10.96 -14.40
C ILE A 95 -11.05 -12.20 -13.59
N ASP A 96 -9.76 -12.45 -13.36
CA ASP A 96 -9.30 -13.56 -12.54
C ASP A 96 -10.02 -13.55 -11.18
N SER A 97 -10.74 -14.65 -10.90
CA SER A 97 -11.49 -14.83 -9.66
C SER A 97 -10.62 -14.65 -8.40
N ALA A 98 -9.30 -14.89 -8.47
CA ALA A 98 -8.38 -14.65 -7.36
C ALA A 98 -8.26 -13.16 -7.00
N ARG A 99 -8.57 -12.26 -7.94
CA ARG A 99 -8.53 -10.80 -7.83
C ARG A 99 -9.92 -10.17 -7.61
N VAL A 100 -10.98 -10.98 -7.51
CA VAL A 100 -12.31 -10.55 -7.07
C VAL A 100 -12.48 -10.89 -5.61
N LYS A 101 -12.62 -9.88 -4.74
CA LYS A 101 -12.80 -10.11 -3.29
C LYS A 101 -14.15 -9.60 -2.81
N VAL A 102 -14.69 -10.31 -1.82
CA VAL A 102 -15.77 -9.84 -0.96
C VAL A 102 -15.15 -9.64 0.40
N MET A 103 -15.20 -8.41 0.90
CA MET A 103 -14.53 -7.98 2.12
C MET A 103 -15.55 -7.28 3.02
N ASP A 104 -15.20 -7.12 4.29
CA ASP A 104 -16.00 -6.39 5.26
C ASP A 104 -15.20 -5.22 5.85
N TYR A 105 -15.92 -4.20 6.33
CA TYR A 105 -15.41 -3.10 7.12
C TYR A 105 -16.11 -3.10 8.49
N GLN A 106 -15.33 -2.97 9.56
CA GLN A 106 -15.85 -2.91 10.92
C GLN A 106 -15.93 -1.47 11.41
N GLU A 107 -16.98 -1.15 12.18
CA GLU A 107 -17.23 0.21 12.64
C GLU A 107 -16.06 0.71 13.52
N GLY A 108 -15.62 1.95 13.27
CA GLY A 108 -14.48 2.56 13.99
C GLY A 108 -13.09 2.04 13.60
N GLU A 109 -12.99 1.14 12.62
CA GLU A 109 -11.71 0.63 12.14
C GLU A 109 -10.94 1.68 11.33
N SER A 110 -9.65 1.89 11.63
CA SER A 110 -8.84 2.78 10.80
C SER A 110 -8.43 2.08 9.50
N LYS A 111 -8.11 2.86 8.45
CA LYS A 111 -7.56 2.33 7.20
C LYS A 111 -6.38 1.38 7.43
N SER A 112 -5.50 1.72 8.38
CA SER A 112 -4.31 0.93 8.68
C SER A 112 -4.67 -0.40 9.34
N ASP A 113 -5.64 -0.40 10.25
CA ASP A 113 -6.13 -1.61 10.93
C ASP A 113 -6.83 -2.55 9.96
N TRP A 114 -7.68 -1.98 9.08
CA TRP A 114 -8.34 -2.73 8.01
C TRP A 114 -7.34 -3.40 7.07
N LEU A 115 -6.36 -2.65 6.55
CA LEU A 115 -5.31 -3.22 5.68
C LEU A 115 -4.50 -4.31 6.40
N ALA A 116 -4.19 -4.11 7.68
CA ALA A 116 -3.40 -5.07 8.47
C ALA A 116 -4.11 -6.42 8.62
N ARG A 117 -5.44 -6.44 8.77
CA ARG A 117 -6.23 -7.69 8.80
C ARG A 117 -6.11 -8.52 7.52
N PHE A 118 -5.98 -7.86 6.39
CA PHE A 118 -5.76 -8.51 5.10
C PHE A 118 -4.26 -8.73 4.79
N GLY A 119 -3.39 -8.53 5.79
CA GLY A 119 -1.97 -8.78 5.67
C GLY A 119 -1.25 -7.77 4.77
N ILE A 120 -1.82 -6.57 4.57
CA ILE A 120 -1.19 -5.47 3.85
C ILE A 120 -0.75 -4.41 4.84
N SER A 121 0.50 -3.97 4.72
CA SER A 121 0.99 -2.79 5.44
C SER A 121 0.79 -1.53 4.59
N GLY A 122 0.75 -0.34 5.21
CA GLY A 122 0.41 0.94 4.57
C GLY A 122 1.30 1.42 3.40
N GLY A 123 2.24 0.61 2.92
CA GLY A 123 3.03 0.85 1.70
C GLY A 123 3.05 -0.32 0.72
N SER A 124 2.34 -1.42 0.99
CA SER A 124 2.27 -2.58 0.09
C SER A 124 0.99 -2.53 -0.74
N ARG A 125 1.10 -2.84 -2.03
CA ARG A 125 -0.02 -2.95 -2.96
C ARG A 125 -0.02 -4.36 -3.54
N ASP A 126 -0.88 -5.22 -3.00
CA ASP A 126 -1.03 -6.61 -3.46
C ASP A 126 -2.50 -6.86 -3.82
N PRO A 127 -2.87 -6.77 -5.11
CA PRO A 127 -4.23 -7.02 -5.59
C PRO A 127 -4.82 -8.39 -5.22
N LEU A 128 -3.97 -9.38 -4.91
CA LEU A 128 -4.43 -10.71 -4.51
C LEU A 128 -4.88 -10.75 -3.05
N ARG A 129 -4.44 -9.78 -2.23
CA ARG A 129 -4.87 -9.61 -0.83
C ARG A 129 -5.94 -8.52 -0.72
N VAL A 130 -5.62 -7.32 -1.18
CA VAL A 130 -6.53 -6.17 -1.22
C VAL A 130 -6.52 -5.58 -2.62
N PRO A 131 -7.58 -5.78 -3.40
CA PRO A 131 -7.71 -5.19 -4.72
C PRO A 131 -7.69 -3.67 -4.71
N TYR A 132 -7.22 -3.08 -5.80
CA TYR A 132 -7.07 -1.62 -5.92
C TYR A 132 -8.41 -0.90 -6.05
N TYR A 133 -9.36 -1.48 -6.77
CA TYR A 133 -10.70 -0.92 -6.94
C TYR A 133 -11.65 -1.46 -5.88
N LEU A 134 -12.13 -0.58 -4.99
CA LEU A 134 -13.06 -0.93 -3.92
C LEU A 134 -14.43 -0.29 -4.17
N LEU A 135 -15.48 -1.12 -4.19
CA LEU A 135 -16.87 -0.68 -4.08
C LEU A 135 -17.28 -0.76 -2.60
N LEU A 136 -17.52 0.39 -1.98
CA LEU A 136 -17.99 0.45 -0.60
C LEU A 136 -19.52 0.36 -0.57
N VAL A 137 -20.04 -0.53 0.27
CA VAL A 137 -21.48 -0.75 0.44
C VAL A 137 -21.81 -0.71 1.92
N GLY A 138 -22.56 0.32 2.30
CA GLY A 138 -22.80 0.69 3.69
C GLY A 138 -23.63 1.97 3.74
N SER A 139 -24.43 2.15 4.78
CA SER A 139 -24.92 3.48 5.12
C SER A 139 -23.74 4.38 5.54
N PRO A 140 -23.81 5.70 5.27
CA PRO A 140 -22.82 6.66 5.73
C PRO A 140 -22.64 6.71 7.25
#